data_AF-A0A382UA63-F1
#
_entry.id   AF-A0A382UA63-F1
#
_cell.length_a   1.000
_cell.length_b   1.000
_cell.length_c   1.000
_cell.angle_alpha   90.00
_cell.angle_beta   90.00
_cell.angle_gamma   90.00
#
_symmetry.space_group_name_H-M   'P 1'
#
loop_
_entity.id
_entity.type
_entity.pdbx_description
1 polymer ?
#
loop_
_entity_poly.entity_id
_entity_poly.type
_entity_poly.pdbx_seq_one_letter_code
_entity_poly.pdbx_strand_id
1 'polypeptide(L)'
;MLECLAIGAAFLGTGGGGNPYIGKLRVRELLRQGKTIEVIPPEALANDDLVVSVGGIGAPVAGIEKIERGDECLRALRAVEQETGKEIAALVPAEIGGANSMEPMITAAQAGIPVVNADGM
;
A
#
# COMPACT_ATOMS: atom_id res chain seq x y z
N MET A 1 -13.65 -0.52 10.40
CA MET A 1 -13.11 -1.28 9.25
C MET A 1 -11.58 -1.27 9.22
N LEU A 2 -10.92 -0.10 9.12
CA LEU A 2 -9.45 -0.01 9.09
C LEU A 2 -8.73 -0.73 10.24
N GLU A 3 -9.26 -0.64 11.47
CA GLU A 3 -8.68 -1.35 12.63
C GLU A 3 -8.69 -2.88 12.43
N CYS A 4 -9.81 -3.44 11.97
CA CYS A 4 -9.95 -4.87 11.70
C CYS A 4 -9.01 -5.32 10.58
N LEU A 5 -8.84 -4.48 9.55
CA LEU A 5 -7.95 -4.78 8.44
C LEU A 5 -6.49 -4.80 8.87
N ALA A 6 -6.06 -3.82 9.67
CA ALA A 6 -4.71 -3.77 10.23
C ALA A 6 -4.42 -4.97 11.14
N ILE A 7 -5.36 -5.36 12.00
CA ILE A 7 -5.23 -6.53 12.88
C ILE A 7 -5.20 -7.82 12.06
N GLY A 8 -6.12 -7.96 11.10
CA GLY A 8 -6.21 -9.14 10.23
C GLY A 8 -4.94 -9.34 9.40
N ALA A 9 -4.44 -8.28 8.76
CA ALA A 9 -3.20 -8.31 7.99
C ALA A 9 -1.99 -8.67 8.87
N ALA A 10 -1.89 -8.13 10.09
CA ALA A 10 -0.82 -8.50 11.01
C ALA A 10 -0.91 -9.96 11.48
N PHE A 11 -2.12 -10.47 11.70
CA PHE A 11 -2.35 -11.87 12.06
C PHE A 11 -1.98 -12.82 10.92
N LEU A 12 -2.47 -12.54 9.71
CA LEU A 12 -2.22 -13.33 8.51
C LEU A 12 -0.78 -13.23 8.00
N GLY A 13 -0.05 -12.16 8.35
CA GLY A 13 1.37 -12.00 8.03
C GLY A 13 2.31 -12.95 8.78
N THR A 14 1.83 -13.81 9.69
CA THR A 14 2.62 -14.82 10.42
C THR A 14 3.83 -14.28 11.20
N GLY A 15 3.80 -13.00 11.58
CA GLY A 15 4.91 -12.30 12.25
C GLY A 15 5.84 -11.54 11.30
N GLY A 16 5.64 -11.65 9.99
CA GLY A 16 6.29 -10.87 8.93
C GLY A 16 5.52 -9.58 8.55
N GLY A 17 6.00 -8.90 7.51
CA GLY A 17 5.32 -7.74 6.91
C GLY A 17 5.24 -6.48 7.76
N GLY A 18 5.90 -6.45 8.92
CA GLY A 18 6.05 -5.27 9.77
C GLY A 18 4.84 -4.94 10.65
N ASN A 19 5.03 -4.00 11.58
CA ASN A 19 3.99 -3.55 12.51
C ASN A 19 2.99 -2.61 11.80
N PRO A 20 1.67 -2.88 11.85
CA PRO A 20 0.70 -2.05 11.14
C PRO A 20 0.49 -0.66 11.75
N TYR A 21 0.97 -0.40 12.95
CA TYR A 21 0.55 0.75 13.76
C TYR A 21 0.77 2.09 13.05
N ILE A 22 1.99 2.37 12.58
CA ILE A 22 2.31 3.65 11.91
C ILE A 22 1.56 3.76 10.58
N GLY A 23 1.58 2.71 9.76
CA GLY A 23 0.85 2.70 8.48
C GLY A 23 -0.65 2.93 8.67
N LYS A 24 -1.28 2.28 9.65
CA LYS A 24 -2.69 2.48 10.01
C LYS A 24 -2.98 3.92 10.40
N LEU A 25 -2.09 4.57 11.15
CA LEU A 25 -2.27 5.99 11.51
C LEU A 25 -2.22 6.89 10.27
N ARG A 26 -1.29 6.62 9.34
CA ARG A 26 -1.18 7.36 8.07
C ARG A 26 -2.42 7.16 7.19
N VAL A 27 -2.91 5.92 7.03
CA VAL A 27 -4.16 5.64 6.32
C VAL A 27 -5.32 6.39 6.95
N ARG A 28 -5.46 6.34 8.28
CA ARG A 28 -6.53 7.04 9.00
C ARG A 28 -6.48 8.55 8.76
N GLU A 29 -5.30 9.15 8.72
CA GLU A 29 -5.16 10.58 8.48
C GLU A 29 -5.57 10.95 7.05
N LEU A 30 -5.15 10.18 6.04
CA LEU A 30 -5.58 10.39 4.65
C LEU A 30 -7.12 10.32 4.52
N LEU A 31 -7.75 9.34 5.17
CA LEU A 31 -9.21 9.24 5.20
C LEU A 31 -9.87 10.46 5.88
N ARG A 32 -9.27 11.00 6.96
CA ARG A 32 -9.76 12.23 7.61
C ARG A 32 -9.64 13.46 6.72
N GLN A 33 -8.65 13.48 5.82
CA GLN A 33 -8.47 14.52 4.81
C GLN A 33 -9.42 14.36 3.61
N GLY A 34 -10.36 13.41 3.67
CA GLY A 34 -11.36 13.19 2.62
C GLY A 34 -10.86 12.33 1.46
N LYS A 35 -9.68 11.72 1.56
CA LYS A 35 -9.24 10.72 0.58
C LYS A 35 -10.06 9.46 0.73
N THR A 36 -10.24 8.76 -0.38
CA THR A 36 -10.89 7.45 -0.47
C THR A 36 -9.89 6.41 -0.91
N ILE A 37 -10.10 5.17 -0.46
CA ILE A 37 -9.29 4.02 -0.85
C ILE A 37 -10.27 2.97 -1.32
N GLU A 38 -10.25 2.73 -2.63
CA GLU A 38 -11.07 1.70 -3.24
C GLU A 38 -10.29 0.39 -3.24
N VAL A 39 -10.97 -0.69 -2.85
CA VAL A 39 -10.43 -2.05 -2.91
C VAL A 39 -11.23 -2.81 -3.95
N ILE A 40 -10.56 -3.23 -5.03
CA ILE A 40 -11.19 -3.87 -6.18
C ILE A 40 -10.78 -5.34 -6.27
N PRO A 41 -11.67 -6.22 -6.76
CA PRO A 41 -11.28 -7.58 -7.09
C PRO A 41 -10.40 -7.58 -8.36
N PRO A 42 -9.49 -8.56 -8.55
CA PRO A 42 -8.65 -8.64 -9.76
C PRO A 42 -9.44 -8.64 -11.07
N GLU A 43 -10.66 -9.17 -11.07
CA GLU A 43 -11.56 -9.22 -12.22
C GLU A 43 -12.07 -7.85 -12.68
N ALA A 44 -11.87 -6.80 -11.89
CA ALA A 44 -12.19 -5.43 -12.27
C ALA A 44 -11.12 -4.77 -13.16
N LEU A 45 -9.94 -5.39 -13.30
CA LEU A 45 -8.83 -4.90 -14.12
C LEU A 45 -9.03 -5.26 -15.59
N ALA A 46 -8.57 -4.38 -16.48
CA ALA A 46 -8.41 -4.71 -17.89
C ALA A 46 -7.16 -5.58 -18.12
N ASN A 47 -7.15 -6.36 -19.22
CA ASN A 47 -6.05 -7.27 -19.54
C ASN A 47 -4.67 -6.58 -19.68
N ASP A 48 -4.67 -5.31 -20.08
CA ASP A 48 -3.45 -4.53 -20.33
C ASP A 48 -3.14 -3.51 -19.22
N ASP A 49 -3.88 -3.54 -18.11
CA ASP A 49 -3.67 -2.65 -16.98
C ASP A 49 -2.31 -2.92 -16.32
N LEU A 50 -1.55 -1.85 -16.08
CA LEU A 50 -0.32 -1.93 -15.31
C LEU A 50 -0.64 -1.89 -13.83
N VAL A 51 -0.49 -3.04 -13.17
CA VAL A 51 -0.56 -3.16 -11.70
C VAL A 51 0.84 -3.24 -11.13
N VAL A 52 1.13 -2.45 -10.10
CA VAL A 52 2.44 -2.43 -9.45
C VAL A 52 2.35 -2.91 -8.01
N SER A 53 3.29 -3.77 -7.64
CA SER A 53 3.47 -4.20 -6.26
C SER A 53 4.20 -3.13 -5.45
N VAL A 54 3.66 -2.81 -4.27
CA VAL A 54 4.25 -1.84 -3.34
C VAL A 54 4.42 -2.47 -1.96
N GLY A 55 5.56 -2.21 -1.34
CA GLY A 55 5.90 -2.67 0.00
C GLY A 55 7.23 -2.11 0.47
N GLY A 56 7.49 -2.23 1.77
CA GLY A 56 8.75 -1.89 2.39
C GLY A 56 9.66 -3.11 2.51
N ILE A 57 10.96 -2.91 2.34
CA ILE A 57 11.99 -3.92 2.62
C ILE A 57 13.07 -3.32 3.53
N GLY A 58 13.49 -4.07 4.54
CA GLY A 58 14.56 -3.66 5.44
C GLY A 58 14.29 -4.02 6.90
N ALA A 59 15.09 -3.45 7.79
CA ALA A 59 14.97 -3.66 9.23
C ALA A 59 13.74 -2.90 9.77
N PRO A 60 12.78 -3.56 10.45
CA PRO A 60 11.59 -2.87 11.00
C PRO A 60 11.94 -1.72 11.95
N VAL A 61 13.00 -1.87 12.74
CA VAL A 61 13.49 -0.83 13.66
C VAL A 61 13.93 0.43 12.92
N ALA A 62 14.51 0.30 11.73
CA ALA A 62 14.96 1.45 10.95
C ALA A 62 13.79 2.28 10.46
N GLY A 63 12.67 1.66 10.07
CA GLY A 63 11.44 2.36 9.69
C GLY A 63 10.75 3.09 10.85
N ILE A 64 11.05 2.71 12.11
CA ILE A 64 10.54 3.40 13.30
C ILE A 64 11.46 4.56 13.70
N GLU A 65 12.77 4.35 13.66
CA GLU A 65 13.77 5.35 14.06
C GLU A 65 13.97 6.45 13.02
N LYS A 66 13.84 6.12 11.73
CA LYS A 66 14.01 7.05 10.62
C LYS A 66 12.66 7.38 10.02
N ILE A 67 12.14 8.53 10.44
CA ILE A 67 10.86 9.05 9.96
C ILE A 67 10.92 9.24 8.45
N GLU A 68 10.01 8.56 7.76
CA GLU A 68 9.73 8.75 6.34
C GLU A 68 9.23 10.18 6.07
N ARG A 69 9.57 10.72 4.91
CA ARG A 69 8.94 11.93 4.39
C ARG A 69 7.44 11.72 4.18
N GLY A 70 7.04 10.50 3.84
CA GLY A 70 5.66 10.03 3.76
C GLY A 70 5.09 9.97 2.34
N ASP A 71 5.90 10.23 1.31
CA ASP A 71 5.54 10.19 -0.11
C ASP A 71 6.52 9.34 -0.96
N GLU A 72 7.38 8.54 -0.32
CA GLU A 72 8.41 7.72 -0.96
C GLU A 72 7.82 6.77 -2.00
N CYS A 73 6.81 5.99 -1.61
CA CYS A 73 6.14 5.04 -2.48
C CYS A 73 5.37 5.73 -3.62
N LEU A 74 4.77 6.89 -3.35
CA LEU A 74 4.14 7.71 -4.40
C LEU A 74 5.17 8.20 -5.42
N ARG A 75 6.32 8.68 -4.96
CA ARG A 75 7.42 9.10 -5.85
C ARG A 75 7.96 7.93 -6.66
N ALA A 76 8.10 6.75 -6.05
CA ALA A 76 8.52 5.55 -6.75
C ALA A 76 7.51 5.16 -7.83
N LEU A 77 6.21 5.20 -7.51
CA LEU A 77 5.11 5.00 -8.46
C LEU A 77 5.22 5.97 -9.64
N ARG A 78 5.35 7.28 -9.39
CA ARG A 78 5.49 8.29 -10.46
C ARG A 78 6.75 8.10 -11.29
N ALA A 79 7.84 7.62 -10.70
CA ALA A 79 9.06 7.29 -11.45
C ALA A 79 8.84 6.10 -12.38
N VAL A 80 8.14 5.05 -11.93
CA VAL A 80 7.79 3.90 -12.79
C VAL A 80 6.90 4.33 -13.95
N GLU A 81 5.91 5.18 -13.72
CA GLU A 81 5.07 5.72 -14.79
C GLU A 81 5.88 6.51 -15.82
N GLN A 82 6.79 7.36 -15.34
CA GLN A 82 7.67 8.15 -16.20
C GLN A 82 8.60 7.28 -17.07
N GLU A 83 9.22 6.25 -16.48
CA GLU A 83 10.15 5.38 -17.19
C GLU A 83 9.45 4.43 -18.17
N THR A 84 8.22 4.00 -17.85
CA THR A 84 7.46 3.06 -18.69
C THR A 84 6.59 3.75 -19.73
N GLY A 85 6.26 5.03 -19.54
CA GLY A 85 5.29 5.76 -20.35
C GLY A 85 3.85 5.25 -20.18
N LYS A 86 3.56 4.51 -19.09
CA LYS A 86 2.24 3.95 -18.78
C LYS A 86 1.77 4.46 -17.42
N GLU A 87 0.49 4.77 -17.31
CA GLU A 87 -0.13 5.06 -16.02
C GLU A 87 -0.35 3.75 -15.24
N ILE A 88 -0.14 3.79 -13.93
CA ILE A 88 -0.38 2.63 -13.05
C ILE A 88 -1.87 2.63 -12.69
N ALA A 89 -2.57 1.57 -13.10
CA ALA A 89 -4.01 1.45 -12.93
C ALA A 89 -4.41 1.08 -11.50
N ALA A 90 -3.60 0.27 -10.81
CA ALA A 90 -3.86 -0.16 -9.45
C ALA A 90 -2.56 -0.57 -8.73
N LEU A 91 -2.64 -0.62 -7.40
CA LEU A 91 -1.58 -1.19 -6.57
C LEU A 91 -1.98 -2.54 -6.01
N VAL A 92 -0.99 -3.41 -5.83
CA VAL A 92 -1.15 -4.66 -5.07
C VAL A 92 -0.14 -4.68 -3.93
N PRO A 93 -0.53 -5.10 -2.71
CA PRO A 93 0.43 -5.40 -1.65
C PRO A 93 1.49 -6.39 -2.10
N ALA A 94 2.74 -6.14 -1.72
CA ALA A 94 3.82 -7.10 -1.98
C ALA A 94 3.61 -8.45 -1.27
N GLU A 95 3.01 -8.42 -0.09
CA GLU A 95 2.64 -9.58 0.72
C GLU A 95 1.55 -9.18 1.71
N ILE A 96 0.81 -10.16 2.23
CA ILE A 96 -0.02 -9.93 3.42
C ILE A 96 0.87 -9.63 4.63
N GLY A 97 0.63 -8.52 5.30
CA GLY A 97 1.54 -8.06 6.35
C GLY A 97 1.09 -6.77 7.02
N GLY A 98 1.42 -6.58 8.30
CA GLY A 98 0.91 -5.43 9.04
C GLY A 98 1.23 -4.09 8.38
N ALA A 99 2.51 -3.77 8.16
CA ALA A 99 2.92 -2.55 7.46
C ALA A 99 2.76 -2.68 5.94
N ASN A 100 3.09 -3.83 5.36
CA ASN A 100 3.05 -4.07 3.91
C ASN A 100 1.63 -4.08 3.33
N SER A 101 0.58 -4.27 4.13
CA SER A 101 -0.81 -4.06 3.72
C SER A 101 -1.30 -2.63 3.91
N MET A 102 -0.59 -1.79 4.68
CA MET A 102 -0.95 -0.36 4.85
C MET A 102 -0.28 0.51 3.80
N GLU A 103 0.96 0.22 3.39
CA GLU A 103 1.71 1.09 2.47
C GLU A 103 1.05 1.22 1.07
N PRO A 104 0.52 0.14 0.46
CA PRO A 104 -0.27 0.26 -0.77
C PRO A 104 -1.51 1.12 -0.59
N MET A 105 -2.18 1.03 0.57
CA MET A 105 -3.37 1.84 0.87
C MET A 105 -3.05 3.33 0.97
N ILE A 106 -1.93 3.67 1.62
CA ILE A 106 -1.41 5.04 1.71
C ILE A 106 -1.11 5.58 0.32
N THR A 107 -0.35 4.82 -0.46
CA THR A 107 0.10 5.21 -1.80
C THR A 107 -1.09 5.35 -2.75
N ALA A 108 -2.05 4.43 -2.70
CA ALA A 108 -3.30 4.47 -3.46
C ALA A 108 -4.13 5.72 -3.14
N ALA A 109 -4.32 6.05 -1.86
CA ALA A 109 -5.06 7.26 -1.47
C ALA A 109 -4.36 8.55 -1.92
N GLN A 110 -3.02 8.55 -1.93
CA GLN A 110 -2.23 9.67 -2.42
C GLN A 110 -2.32 9.81 -3.95
N ALA A 111 -2.21 8.69 -4.68
CA ALA A 111 -2.21 8.65 -6.13
C ALA A 111 -3.60 8.76 -6.77
N GLY A 112 -4.66 8.44 -6.03
CA GLY A 112 -6.03 8.43 -6.53
C GLY A 112 -6.38 7.19 -7.35
N ILE A 113 -5.78 6.04 -7.04
CA ILE A 113 -5.96 4.77 -7.75
C ILE A 113 -6.39 3.65 -6.77
N PRO A 114 -7.01 2.56 -7.24
CA PRO A 114 -7.46 1.46 -6.38
C PRO A 114 -6.31 0.56 -5.88
N VAL A 115 -6.62 -0.21 -4.84
CA VAL A 115 -5.83 -1.35 -4.36
C VAL A 115 -6.52 -2.65 -4.78
N VAL A 116 -5.79 -3.59 -5.36
CA VAL A 116 -6.29 -4.91 -5.71
C VAL A 116 -6.41 -5.77 -4.46
N ASN A 117 -7.53 -6.47 -4.30
CA ASN A 117 -7.77 -7.46 -3.24
C ASN A 117 -7.01 -8.76 -3.52
N ALA A 118 -5.69 -8.67 -3.49
CA ALA A 118 -4.73 -9.76 -3.64
C ALA A 118 -3.43 -9.36 -2.94
N ASP A 119 -2.45 -10.24 -2.91
CA ASP A 119 -1.08 -9.91 -2.56
C ASP A 119 -0.10 -10.73 -3.42
N GLY A 120 1.20 -10.55 -3.23
CA GLY A 120 2.23 -11.18 -4.05
C GLY A 120 2.54 -12.65 -3.72
N MET A 121 1.89 -13.26 -2.73
CA MET A 121 2.07 -14.66 -2.31
C MET A 121 0.94 -15.57 -2.82
#